data_AF-A0AB36YYT1-F1
#
_entry.id   AF-A0AB36YYT1-F1
#
_cell.length_a   1.000
_cell.length_b   1.000
_cell.length_c   1.000
_cell.angle_alpha   90.00
_cell.angle_beta   90.00
_cell.angle_gamma   90.00
#
_symmetry.space_group_name_H-M   'P 1'
#
loop_
_entity.id
_entity.type
_entity.pdbx_description
1 polymer ?
#
loop_
_entity_poly.entity_id
_entity_poly.type
_entity_poly.pdbx_seq_one_letter_code
_entity_poly.pdbx_strand_id
1 'polypeptide(L)'
;MPLTAFSVSRQQELDVDQLLQLFADQHQRPKLKRSEPIPEIWKQVIHADVECPACFAKGAEVVRATSSKVTGEAIKQAYFRFPGGHHDFCDFAALPPGEAPEGLVQFSSTARDGLSRAVRDLVCKGIHLGLLDQARIRSMREWFHNKKVSAVFQVTLDHRVFQWVAAVQAAAWPVRYQPQWLTINRELLGVPGFQMKTAMEVMLARRHESLLTFLSDRTVMLRPLVGRIEKLLNANSSRLVFDPTILKVEYDATFELARFMSHHYHPVQKALGRGYVDVKASKPLMAFTALLLFLSDWDLNKAASLFARIASYRGDVDQNLGNVMGLNPFHDYDAWAALKVLQEIPVREYEAYDLEHRTREWMIEADAALAMGQSF
;
A
#
# COMPACT_ATOMS: atom_id res chain seq x y z
N MET A 1 -6.46 16.66 -5.33
CA MET A 1 -6.06 17.90 -4.60
C MET A 1 -6.15 17.67 -3.09
N PRO A 2 -5.16 18.10 -2.28
CA PRO A 2 -5.10 17.78 -0.86
C PRO A 2 -6.02 18.67 0.00
N LEU A 3 -6.64 18.07 1.03
CA LEU A 3 -7.49 18.76 2.02
C LEU A 3 -6.68 19.52 3.07
N THR A 4 -5.44 19.10 3.29
CA THR A 4 -4.47 19.72 4.18
C THR A 4 -3.24 20.16 3.40
N ALA A 5 -2.46 21.06 4.00
CA ALA A 5 -1.15 21.41 3.48
C ALA A 5 -0.19 21.75 4.62
N PHE A 6 1.11 21.64 4.35
CA PHE A 6 2.14 21.86 5.36
C PHE A 6 2.59 23.31 5.35
N SER A 7 2.51 23.99 6.49
CA SER A 7 3.08 25.33 6.71
C SER A 7 4.52 25.19 7.19
N VAL A 8 5.47 25.66 6.37
CA VAL A 8 6.90 25.54 6.65
C VAL A 8 7.29 26.36 7.88
N SER A 9 6.80 27.58 8.01
CA SER A 9 7.08 28.46 9.15
C SER A 9 6.52 27.93 10.48
N ARG A 10 5.39 27.22 10.44
CA ARG A 10 4.73 26.68 11.65
C ARG A 10 5.10 25.24 11.95
N GLN A 11 5.75 24.54 11.03
CA GLN A 11 6.10 23.13 11.15
C GLN A 11 4.87 22.24 11.42
N GLN A 12 3.74 22.57 10.78
CA GLN A 12 2.44 21.97 11.00
C GLN A 12 1.68 21.75 9.69
N GLU A 13 1.01 20.61 9.58
CA GLU A 13 0.03 20.29 8.56
C GLU A 13 -1.36 20.74 9.02
N LEU A 14 -2.01 21.56 8.20
CA LEU A 14 -3.24 22.25 8.55
C LEU A 14 -4.28 22.07 7.45
N ASP A 15 -5.53 21.87 7.82
CA ASP A 15 -6.64 22.06 6.89
C ASP A 15 -6.89 23.56 6.62
N VAL A 16 -7.74 23.86 5.63
CA VAL A 16 -8.04 25.24 5.25
C VAL A 16 -8.64 26.05 6.40
N ASP A 17 -9.54 25.47 7.18
CA ASP A 17 -10.23 26.19 8.26
C ASP A 17 -9.29 26.46 9.44
N GLN A 18 -8.44 25.49 9.79
CA GLN A 18 -7.37 25.65 10.78
C GLN A 18 -6.39 26.74 10.36
N LEU A 19 -5.93 26.71 9.11
CA LEU A 19 -5.00 27.71 8.59
C LEU A 19 -5.60 29.12 8.62
N LEU A 20 -6.83 29.29 8.12
CA LEU A 20 -7.51 30.59 8.11
C LEU A 20 -7.83 31.10 9.52
N GLN A 21 -8.11 30.19 10.47
CA GLN A 21 -8.27 30.56 11.88
C GLN A 21 -6.96 31.11 12.47
N LEU A 22 -5.83 30.45 12.22
CA LEU A 22 -4.52 30.93 12.68
C LEU A 22 -4.17 32.32 12.14
N PHE A 23 -4.49 32.59 10.87
CA PHE A 23 -4.32 33.93 10.31
C PHE A 23 -5.26 34.96 10.93
N ALA A 24 -6.52 34.59 11.20
CA ALA A 24 -7.46 35.47 11.88
C ALA A 24 -6.94 35.86 13.28
N ASP A 25 -6.49 34.87 14.05
CA ASP A 25 -5.94 35.07 15.40
C ASP A 25 -4.67 35.93 15.37
N GLN A 26 -3.73 35.63 14.46
CA GLN A 26 -2.48 36.38 14.31
C GLN A 26 -2.71 37.85 13.95
N HIS A 27 -3.74 38.14 13.16
CA HIS A 27 -4.10 39.50 12.78
C HIS A 27 -5.17 40.13 13.70
N GLN A 28 -5.54 39.47 14.80
CA GLN A 28 -6.56 39.91 15.76
C GLN A 28 -7.90 40.25 15.07
N ARG A 29 -8.30 39.43 14.09
CA ARG A 29 -9.55 39.58 13.34
C ARG A 29 -10.51 38.44 13.69
N PRO A 30 -11.83 38.67 13.60
CA PRO A 30 -12.80 37.59 13.68
C PRO A 30 -12.57 36.55 12.57
N LYS A 31 -12.98 35.29 12.82
CA LYS A 31 -12.96 34.23 11.82
C LYS A 31 -13.67 34.67 10.54
N LEU A 32 -12.99 34.52 9.40
CA LEU A 32 -13.54 34.85 8.08
C LEU A 32 -14.85 34.09 7.83
N LYS A 33 -15.92 34.83 7.52
CA LYS A 33 -17.18 34.23 7.09
C LYS A 33 -16.97 33.50 5.77
N ARG A 34 -17.75 32.44 5.47
CA ARG A 34 -17.59 31.64 4.23
C ARG A 34 -17.68 32.47 2.94
N SER A 35 -18.50 33.51 2.94
CA SER A 35 -18.70 34.42 1.80
C SER A 35 -17.65 35.52 1.69
N GLU A 36 -16.80 35.70 2.71
CA GLU A 36 -15.79 36.75 2.72
C GLU A 36 -14.56 36.32 1.91
N PRO A 37 -14.02 37.20 1.05
CA PRO A 37 -12.80 36.91 0.32
C PRO A 37 -11.61 36.81 1.28
N ILE A 38 -10.68 35.90 0.98
CA ILE A 38 -9.42 35.80 1.73
C ILE A 38 -8.61 37.08 1.46
N PRO A 39 -8.14 37.81 2.49
CA PRO A 39 -7.31 38.99 2.33
C PRO A 39 -6.08 38.71 1.47
N GLU A 40 -5.70 39.65 0.60
CA GLU A 40 -4.61 39.46 -0.36
C GLU A 40 -3.27 39.17 0.32
N ILE A 41 -3.00 39.83 1.44
CA ILE A 41 -1.80 39.58 2.25
C ILE A 41 -1.75 38.14 2.79
N TRP A 42 -2.89 37.54 3.13
CA TRP A 42 -2.94 36.13 3.56
C TRP A 42 -2.65 35.21 2.39
N LYS A 43 -3.21 35.49 1.20
CA LYS A 43 -2.91 34.69 0.01
C LYS A 43 -1.42 34.69 -0.32
N GLN A 44 -0.76 35.85 -0.23
CA GLN A 44 0.67 35.98 -0.47
C GLN A 44 1.49 35.16 0.53
N VAL A 45 1.15 35.21 1.83
CA VAL A 45 1.83 34.39 2.85
C VAL A 45 1.58 32.90 2.61
N ILE A 46 0.34 32.50 2.33
CA ILE A 46 0.00 31.09 2.04
C ILE A 46 0.79 30.60 0.82
N HIS A 47 0.83 31.38 -0.26
CA HIS A 47 1.56 31.03 -1.47
C HIS A 47 3.06 30.81 -1.21
N ALA A 48 3.67 31.60 -0.31
CA ALA A 48 5.09 31.50 0.01
C ALA A 48 5.43 30.40 1.04
N ASP A 49 4.52 30.13 1.99
CA ASP A 49 4.79 29.30 3.18
C ASP A 49 4.24 27.87 3.09
N VAL A 50 3.19 27.66 2.31
CA VAL A 50 2.43 26.41 2.29
C VAL A 50 2.84 25.53 1.12
N GLU A 51 3.12 24.27 1.43
CA GLU A 51 3.55 23.26 0.47
C GLU A 51 2.66 22.01 0.49
N CYS A 52 2.67 21.28 -0.63
CA CYS A 52 1.99 20.01 -0.75
C CYS A 52 2.60 18.98 0.23
N PRO A 53 1.78 18.30 1.05
CA PRO A 53 2.29 17.39 2.08
C PRO A 53 2.87 16.07 1.52
N ALA A 54 2.73 15.80 0.22
CA ALA A 54 3.24 14.59 -0.43
C ALA A 54 4.42 14.84 -1.38
N CYS A 55 4.38 15.90 -2.20
CA CYS A 55 5.42 16.20 -3.20
C CYS A 55 6.10 17.55 -3.01
N PHE A 56 5.79 18.28 -1.93
CA PHE A 56 6.46 19.54 -1.57
C PHE A 56 6.35 20.65 -2.62
N ALA A 57 5.35 20.53 -3.52
CA ALA A 57 5.01 21.59 -4.45
C ALA A 57 4.64 22.85 -3.67
N LYS A 58 5.24 23.98 -4.04
CA LYS A 58 5.02 25.29 -3.43
C LYS A 58 3.99 26.10 -4.22
N GLY A 59 3.66 27.28 -3.72
CA GLY A 59 2.70 28.16 -4.38
C GLY A 59 1.26 27.73 -4.13
N ALA A 60 0.94 27.37 -2.89
CA ALA A 60 -0.42 26.97 -2.55
C ALA A 60 -1.43 28.11 -2.70
N GLU A 61 -2.61 27.79 -3.21
CA GLU A 61 -3.79 28.63 -3.21
C GLU A 61 -4.92 27.93 -2.46
N VAL A 62 -5.74 28.71 -1.75
CA VAL A 62 -6.91 28.19 -1.03
C VAL A 62 -8.15 28.27 -1.88
N VAL A 63 -8.81 27.13 -2.08
CA VAL A 63 -10.15 27.06 -2.66
C VAL A 63 -11.15 26.83 -1.54
N ARG A 64 -12.05 27.80 -1.32
CA ARG A 64 -13.05 27.72 -0.24
C ARG A 64 -14.18 26.75 -0.57
N ALA A 65 -14.76 26.18 0.48
CA ALA A 65 -15.94 25.34 0.37
C ALA A 65 -17.09 26.10 -0.30
N THR A 66 -17.82 25.44 -1.19
CA THR A 66 -19.04 25.99 -1.81
C THR A 66 -20.25 25.36 -1.15
N SER A 67 -21.29 26.15 -0.86
CA SER A 67 -22.54 25.66 -0.29
C SER A 67 -23.72 25.83 -1.25
N SER A 68 -24.69 24.93 -1.12
CA SER A 68 -25.96 25.00 -1.85
C SER A 68 -26.69 26.28 -1.49
N LYS A 69 -27.10 27.04 -2.50
CA LYS A 69 -27.95 28.22 -2.30
C LYS A 69 -29.36 27.85 -1.84
N VAL A 70 -29.77 26.59 -2.02
CA VAL A 70 -31.12 26.09 -1.71
C VAL A 70 -31.17 25.45 -0.31
N THR A 71 -30.19 24.62 0.03
CA THR A 71 -30.19 23.85 1.28
C THR A 71 -29.19 24.37 2.32
N GLY A 72 -28.28 25.28 1.95
CA GLY A 72 -27.20 25.76 2.82
C GLY A 72 -26.10 24.73 3.10
N GLU A 73 -26.27 23.48 2.68
CA GLU A 73 -25.32 22.40 2.87
C GLU A 73 -24.06 22.57 2.01
N ALA A 74 -22.92 22.06 2.50
CA ALA A 74 -21.66 22.12 1.77
C ALA A 74 -21.71 21.20 0.54
N ILE A 75 -21.61 21.77 -0.67
CA ILE A 75 -21.55 21.02 -1.94
C ILE A 75 -20.11 20.57 -2.23
N LYS A 76 -19.11 21.41 -1.90
CA LYS A 76 -17.69 21.07 -2.08
C LYS A 76 -16.91 21.47 -0.83
N GLN A 77 -16.04 20.58 -0.37
CA GLN A 77 -15.11 20.86 0.74
C GLN A 77 -14.04 21.86 0.30
N ALA A 78 -13.47 22.58 1.26
CA ALA A 78 -12.33 23.44 1.03
C ALA A 78 -11.05 22.61 0.82
N TYR A 79 -10.15 23.06 -0.04
CA TYR A 79 -8.91 22.35 -0.35
C TYR A 79 -7.80 23.31 -0.81
N PHE A 80 -6.58 22.78 -0.87
CA PHE A 80 -5.42 23.51 -1.41
C PHE A 80 -5.17 23.13 -2.87
N ARG A 81 -4.92 24.14 -3.70
CA ARG A 81 -4.53 24.00 -5.10
C ARG A 81 -3.09 24.46 -5.27
N PHE A 82 -2.36 23.81 -6.18
CA PHE A 82 -0.97 24.17 -6.51
C PHE A 82 -0.90 24.48 -8.02
N PRO A 83 -1.01 25.75 -8.44
CA PRO A 83 -1.05 26.14 -9.85
C PRO A 83 0.22 25.77 -10.64
N GLY A 84 1.37 25.74 -9.96
CA GLY A 84 2.64 25.27 -10.54
C GLY A 84 2.67 23.76 -10.84
N GLY A 85 1.60 23.03 -10.48
CA GLY A 85 1.48 21.60 -10.69
C GLY A 85 2.06 20.78 -9.54
N HIS A 86 1.72 19.49 -9.55
CA HIS A 86 2.33 18.49 -8.71
C HIS A 86 3.37 17.70 -9.51
N HIS A 87 4.33 17.11 -8.82
CA HIS A 87 5.16 16.08 -9.43
C HIS A 87 4.29 14.89 -9.89
N ASP A 88 4.63 14.24 -11.00
CA ASP A 88 3.91 13.05 -11.52
C ASP A 88 3.76 11.91 -10.50
N PHE A 89 4.73 11.74 -9.60
CA PHE A 89 4.69 10.76 -8.51
C PHE A 89 4.06 11.29 -7.22
N CYS A 90 3.46 12.48 -7.24
CA CYS A 90 2.67 12.98 -6.13
C CYS A 90 1.40 12.14 -5.98
N ASP A 91 1.12 11.72 -4.76
CA ASP A 91 -0.07 10.95 -4.44
C ASP A 91 -1.38 11.72 -4.70
N PHE A 92 -1.33 13.05 -4.79
CA PHE A 92 -2.48 13.91 -5.08
C PHE A 92 -2.61 14.35 -6.54
N ALA A 93 -1.63 14.03 -7.41
CA ALA A 93 -1.60 14.53 -8.79
C ALA A 93 -2.79 14.04 -9.63
N ALA A 94 -3.12 12.75 -9.51
CA ALA A 94 -4.19 12.12 -10.29
C ALA A 94 -5.54 12.04 -9.55
N LEU A 95 -5.61 12.52 -8.30
CA LEU A 95 -6.82 12.38 -7.48
C LEU A 95 -7.77 13.57 -7.63
N PRO A 96 -9.09 13.29 -7.72
CA PRO A 96 -10.12 14.31 -7.58
C PRO A 96 -9.95 15.15 -6.29
N PRO A 97 -10.49 16.37 -6.24
CA PRO A 97 -10.46 17.18 -5.03
C PRO A 97 -11.16 16.48 -3.85
N GLY A 98 -10.47 16.38 -2.72
CA GLY A 98 -11.02 15.81 -1.48
C GLY A 98 -10.85 14.30 -1.32
N GLU A 99 -10.28 13.62 -2.31
CA GLU A 99 -9.94 12.20 -2.18
C GLU A 99 -8.59 12.00 -1.51
N ALA A 100 -8.53 11.05 -0.58
CA ALA A 100 -7.30 10.66 0.10
C ALA A 100 -6.57 9.57 -0.70
N PRO A 101 -5.25 9.66 -0.88
CA PRO A 101 -4.48 8.59 -1.51
C PRO A 101 -4.54 7.27 -0.75
N GLU A 102 -4.43 6.15 -1.46
CA GLU A 102 -4.55 4.81 -0.86
C GLU A 102 -3.49 4.53 0.23
N GLY A 103 -2.29 5.10 0.10
CA GLY A 103 -1.20 4.97 1.08
C GLY A 103 -1.30 5.93 2.26
N LEU A 104 -2.21 6.92 2.20
CA LEU A 104 -2.41 7.90 3.26
C LEU A 104 -3.23 7.26 4.39
N VAL A 105 -2.76 7.40 5.63
CA VAL A 105 -3.45 6.83 6.80
C VAL A 105 -3.94 7.97 7.66
N GLN A 106 -5.26 8.06 7.87
CA GLN A 106 -5.80 9.01 8.85
C GLN A 106 -5.72 8.40 10.25
N PHE A 107 -5.01 9.05 11.17
CA PHE A 107 -5.04 8.69 12.59
C PHE A 107 -6.18 9.38 13.36
N SER A 108 -7.15 9.97 12.63
CA SER A 108 -8.21 10.86 13.14
C SER A 108 -9.32 10.12 13.94
N SER A 109 -10.21 10.89 14.59
CA SER A 109 -11.26 10.42 15.52
C SER A 109 -12.36 9.57 14.89
N THR A 110 -12.37 9.43 13.56
CA THR A 110 -13.35 8.64 12.81
C THR A 110 -12.98 7.17 12.66
N ALA A 111 -11.86 6.74 13.25
CA ALA A 111 -11.41 5.35 13.31
C ALA A 111 -12.50 4.41 13.85
N ARG A 112 -13.11 3.62 12.96
CA ARG A 112 -14.25 2.74 13.27
C ARG A 112 -13.84 1.42 13.93
N ASP A 113 -12.61 0.97 13.70
CA ASP A 113 -12.11 -0.32 14.20
C ASP A 113 -11.23 -0.19 15.46
N GLY A 114 -11.05 -1.29 16.19
CA GLY A 114 -10.26 -1.30 17.43
C GLY A 114 -8.77 -1.04 17.23
N LEU A 115 -8.23 -1.38 16.05
CA LEU A 115 -6.81 -1.31 15.76
C LEU A 115 -6.40 0.12 15.44
N SER A 116 -7.15 0.80 14.58
CA SER A 116 -7.01 2.21 14.27
C SER A 116 -7.10 3.06 15.54
N ARG A 117 -7.99 2.72 16.49
CA ARG A 117 -8.06 3.37 17.81
C ARG A 117 -6.82 3.11 18.68
N ALA A 118 -6.33 1.87 18.72
CA ALA A 118 -5.12 1.54 19.48
C ALA A 118 -3.88 2.26 18.93
N VAL A 119 -3.76 2.35 17.60
CA VAL A 119 -2.67 3.08 16.94
C VAL A 119 -2.82 4.59 17.16
N ARG A 120 -4.03 5.15 17.06
CA ARG A 120 -4.28 6.57 17.37
C ARG A 120 -3.82 6.91 18.79
N ASP A 121 -4.17 6.10 19.78
CA ASP A 121 -3.73 6.31 21.18
C ASP A 121 -2.19 6.36 21.29
N LEU A 122 -1.49 5.46 20.59
CA LEU A 122 -0.02 5.50 20.52
C LEU A 122 0.51 6.77 19.85
N VAL A 123 -0.11 7.23 18.76
CA VAL A 123 0.26 8.48 18.08
C VAL A 123 0.05 9.68 19.02
N CYS A 124 -1.13 9.79 19.65
CA CYS A 124 -1.43 10.84 20.62
C CYS A 124 -0.41 10.86 21.76
N LYS A 125 -0.09 9.69 22.34
CA LYS A 125 0.93 9.55 23.39
C LYS A 125 2.32 9.98 22.90
N GLY A 126 2.71 9.56 21.70
CA GLY A 126 3.98 9.96 21.12
C GLY A 126 4.11 11.47 20.92
N ILE A 127 3.03 12.13 20.47
CA ILE A 127 2.99 13.59 20.32
C ILE A 127 3.04 14.27 21.68
N HIS A 128 2.24 13.81 22.64
CA HIS A 128 2.21 14.35 24.00
C HIS A 128 3.58 14.29 24.69
N LEU A 129 4.33 13.21 24.46
CA LEU A 129 5.68 13.02 25.00
C LEU A 129 6.77 13.77 24.23
N GLY A 130 6.44 14.49 23.14
CA GLY A 130 7.42 15.15 22.26
C GLY A 130 8.31 14.16 21.48
N LEU A 131 7.89 12.90 21.38
CA LEU A 131 8.60 11.86 20.64
C LEU A 131 8.19 11.83 19.17
N LEU A 132 6.97 12.28 18.88
CA LEU A 132 6.42 12.47 17.55
C LEU A 132 5.98 13.92 17.38
N ASP A 133 6.08 14.45 16.18
CA ASP A 133 5.51 15.74 15.81
C ASP A 133 5.16 15.72 14.31
N GLN A 134 4.42 16.73 13.84
CA GLN A 134 3.98 16.76 12.45
C GLN A 134 5.14 17.03 11.47
N ALA A 135 6.19 17.74 11.89
CA ALA A 135 7.38 17.96 11.09
C ALA A 135 8.11 16.65 10.79
N ARG A 136 8.28 15.80 11.79
CA ARG A 136 8.85 14.45 11.69
C ARG A 136 8.05 13.55 10.76
N ILE A 137 6.72 13.61 10.85
CA ILE A 137 5.83 12.85 9.94
C ILE A 137 6.00 13.35 8.50
N ARG A 138 6.10 14.68 8.30
CA ARG A 138 6.40 15.28 6.99
C ARG A 138 7.78 14.89 6.48
N SER A 139 8.82 14.83 7.32
CA SER A 139 10.16 14.37 6.93
C SER A 139 10.17 12.91 6.45
N MET A 140 9.37 12.03 7.06
CA MET A 140 9.24 10.65 6.57
C MET A 140 8.59 10.61 5.17
N ARG A 141 7.59 11.46 4.92
CA ARG A 141 6.99 11.57 3.58
C ARG A 141 7.98 12.10 2.55
N GLU A 142 8.83 13.04 2.94
CA GLU A 142 9.90 13.56 2.08
C GLU A 142 10.91 12.48 1.72
N TRP A 143 11.37 11.72 2.72
CA TRP A 143 12.20 10.55 2.50
C TRP A 143 11.57 9.56 1.52
N PHE A 144 10.28 9.23 1.70
CA PHE A 144 9.58 8.30 0.82
C PHE A 144 9.41 8.85 -0.59
N HIS A 145 9.07 10.14 -0.74
CA HIS A 145 8.96 10.76 -2.05
C HIS A 145 10.28 10.72 -2.81
N ASN A 146 11.40 11.00 -2.15
CA ASN A 146 12.72 10.92 -2.76
C ASN A 146 13.05 9.49 -3.22
N LYS A 147 12.72 8.48 -2.41
CA LYS A 147 12.81 7.06 -2.80
C LYS A 147 11.95 6.78 -4.03
N LYS A 148 10.71 7.28 -4.04
CA LYS A 148 9.73 7.10 -5.11
C LYS A 148 10.23 7.60 -6.46
N VAL A 149 10.80 8.79 -6.49
CA VAL A 149 11.34 9.41 -7.71
C VAL A 149 12.64 8.73 -8.16
N SER A 150 13.44 8.21 -7.22
CA SER A 150 14.73 7.57 -7.53
C SER A 150 14.62 6.17 -8.14
N ALA A 151 13.48 5.48 -7.99
CA ALA A 151 13.31 4.12 -8.45
C ALA A 151 11.94 3.88 -9.07
N VAL A 152 11.93 3.73 -10.39
CA VAL A 152 10.72 3.55 -11.17
C VAL A 152 10.91 2.41 -12.17
N PHE A 153 9.81 1.77 -12.55
CA PHE A 153 9.81 0.80 -13.63
C PHE A 153 8.55 0.97 -14.48
N GLN A 154 8.60 0.49 -15.72
CA GLN A 154 7.45 0.50 -16.61
C GLN A 154 6.63 -0.78 -16.43
N VAL A 155 5.31 -0.65 -16.34
CA VAL A 155 4.41 -1.81 -16.31
C VAL A 155 4.18 -2.30 -17.74
N THR A 156 4.75 -3.44 -18.09
CA THR A 156 4.72 -4.03 -19.44
C THR A 156 4.18 -5.45 -19.48
N LEU A 157 3.77 -6.02 -18.33
CA LEU A 157 3.24 -7.38 -18.26
C LEU A 157 1.93 -7.50 -19.04
N ASP A 158 1.86 -8.46 -19.98
CA ASP A 158 0.61 -8.83 -20.64
C ASP A 158 -0.33 -9.52 -19.62
N HIS A 159 -1.60 -9.07 -19.59
CA HIS A 159 -2.60 -9.61 -18.69
C HIS A 159 -2.82 -11.12 -18.88
N ARG A 160 -2.72 -11.63 -20.11
CA ARG A 160 -2.88 -13.05 -20.42
C ARG A 160 -1.73 -13.87 -19.87
N VAL A 161 -0.50 -13.35 -19.94
CA VAL A 161 0.67 -13.98 -19.33
C VAL A 161 0.47 -14.07 -17.82
N PHE A 162 0.05 -12.98 -17.17
CA PHE A 162 -0.24 -13.00 -15.75
C PHE A 162 -1.29 -14.06 -15.35
N GLN A 163 -2.42 -14.11 -16.05
CA GLN A 163 -3.48 -15.10 -15.79
C GLN A 163 -2.99 -16.53 -15.95
N TRP A 164 -2.19 -16.79 -16.98
CA TRP A 164 -1.61 -18.10 -17.22
C TRP A 164 -0.63 -18.51 -16.12
N VAL A 165 0.31 -17.64 -15.73
CA VAL A 165 1.26 -17.94 -14.64
C VAL A 165 0.50 -18.22 -13.33
N ALA A 166 -0.52 -17.43 -13.03
CA ALA A 166 -1.37 -17.63 -11.85
C ALA A 166 -2.09 -18.98 -11.89
N ALA A 167 -2.62 -19.39 -13.05
CA ALA A 167 -3.27 -20.69 -13.24
C ALA A 167 -2.30 -21.86 -13.07
N VAL A 168 -1.11 -21.78 -13.67
CA VAL A 168 -0.05 -22.80 -13.54
C VAL A 168 0.36 -22.97 -12.08
N GLN A 169 0.66 -21.88 -11.35
CA GLN A 169 1.05 -21.97 -9.95
C GLN A 169 -0.10 -22.51 -9.06
N ALA A 170 -1.35 -22.11 -9.34
CA ALA A 170 -2.51 -22.60 -8.61
C ALA A 170 -2.75 -24.10 -8.80
N ALA A 171 -2.58 -24.61 -10.03
CA ALA A 171 -2.72 -26.03 -10.36
C ALA A 171 -1.56 -26.89 -9.85
N ALA A 172 -0.35 -26.34 -9.75
CA ALA A 172 0.80 -27.05 -9.19
C ALA A 172 0.76 -27.18 -7.65
N TRP A 173 0.03 -26.28 -6.96
CA TRP A 173 0.01 -26.23 -5.50
C TRP A 173 -0.46 -27.53 -4.82
N PRO A 174 -1.58 -28.18 -5.21
CA PRO A 174 -2.09 -29.38 -4.56
C PRO A 174 -1.16 -30.59 -4.71
N VAL A 175 -0.27 -30.58 -5.72
CA VAL A 175 0.52 -31.73 -6.14
C VAL A 175 2.02 -31.58 -5.86
N ARG A 176 2.43 -30.51 -5.17
CA ARG A 176 3.84 -30.21 -4.84
C ARG A 176 4.58 -31.34 -4.12
N TYR A 177 3.84 -32.19 -3.40
CA TYR A 177 4.39 -33.31 -2.63
C TYR A 177 4.19 -34.68 -3.30
N GLN A 178 3.72 -34.71 -4.55
CA GLN A 178 3.56 -35.97 -5.27
C GLN A 178 4.92 -36.57 -5.63
N PRO A 179 5.06 -37.91 -5.63
CA PRO A 179 6.35 -38.53 -5.91
C PRO A 179 6.81 -38.22 -7.34
N GLN A 180 8.01 -37.65 -7.46
CA GLN A 180 8.60 -37.29 -8.76
C GLN A 180 8.95 -38.52 -9.62
N TRP A 181 9.14 -39.69 -9.00
CA TRP A 181 9.46 -40.94 -9.70
C TRP A 181 8.25 -41.57 -10.41
N LEU A 182 7.02 -41.14 -10.11
CA LEU A 182 5.82 -41.75 -10.65
C LEU A 182 5.50 -41.16 -12.04
N THR A 183 5.84 -41.89 -13.09
CA THR A 183 5.44 -41.55 -14.46
C THR A 183 4.00 -42.00 -14.72
N ILE A 184 3.14 -41.10 -15.17
CA ILE A 184 1.73 -41.44 -15.40
C ILE A 184 1.63 -42.22 -16.72
N ASN A 185 1.05 -43.41 -16.65
CA ASN A 185 0.87 -44.33 -17.77
C ASN A 185 -0.54 -44.93 -17.76
N ARG A 186 -0.87 -45.67 -18.82
CA ARG A 186 -2.20 -46.24 -19.02
C ARG A 186 -2.61 -47.21 -17.91
N GLU A 187 -1.67 -47.96 -17.36
CA GLU A 187 -1.89 -48.91 -16.29
C GLU A 187 -2.32 -48.20 -14.99
N LEU A 188 -1.70 -47.06 -14.68
CA LEU A 188 -2.06 -46.24 -13.52
C LEU A 188 -3.45 -45.59 -13.67
N LEU A 189 -3.87 -45.25 -14.89
CA LEU A 189 -5.22 -44.75 -15.16
C LEU A 189 -6.31 -45.79 -14.84
N GLY A 190 -5.97 -47.08 -14.91
CA GLY A 190 -6.86 -48.19 -14.61
C GLY A 190 -7.05 -48.47 -13.12
N VAL A 191 -6.31 -47.79 -12.23
CA VAL A 191 -6.42 -47.97 -10.78
C VAL A 191 -7.81 -47.50 -10.31
N PRO A 192 -8.61 -48.33 -9.63
CA PRO A 192 -9.91 -47.91 -9.12
C PRO A 192 -9.77 -46.69 -8.19
N GLY A 193 -10.54 -45.64 -8.46
CA GLY A 193 -10.47 -44.38 -7.71
C GLY A 193 -9.32 -43.44 -8.11
N PHE A 194 -8.60 -43.74 -9.19
CA PHE A 194 -7.57 -42.84 -9.72
C PHE A 194 -8.13 -41.47 -10.07
N GLN A 195 -7.54 -40.41 -9.52
CA GLN A 195 -7.98 -39.04 -9.74
C GLN A 195 -7.25 -38.45 -10.96
N MET A 196 -7.88 -38.57 -12.13
CA MET A 196 -7.36 -38.01 -13.39
C MET A 196 -7.00 -36.52 -13.28
N LYS A 197 -7.78 -35.76 -12.52
CA LYS A 197 -7.50 -34.33 -12.27
C LYS A 197 -6.15 -34.11 -11.59
N THR A 198 -5.82 -34.89 -10.57
CA THR A 198 -4.55 -34.81 -9.85
C THR A 198 -3.38 -35.22 -10.73
N ALA A 199 -3.57 -36.26 -11.54
CA ALA A 199 -2.60 -36.72 -12.54
C ALA A 199 -2.23 -35.60 -13.54
N MET A 200 -3.25 -34.94 -14.07
CA MET A 200 -3.11 -33.78 -14.92
C MET A 200 -2.34 -32.66 -14.20
N GLU A 201 -2.76 -32.25 -13.01
CA GLU A 201 -2.08 -31.21 -12.22
C GLU A 201 -0.58 -31.52 -12.00
N VAL A 202 -0.21 -32.78 -11.75
CA VAL A 202 1.19 -33.24 -11.67
C VAL A 202 1.92 -33.02 -12.99
N MET A 203 1.34 -33.43 -14.11
CA MET A 203 1.95 -33.27 -15.43
C MET A 203 2.19 -31.79 -15.77
N LEU A 204 1.22 -30.93 -15.46
CA LEU A 204 1.35 -29.49 -15.65
C LEU A 204 2.48 -28.92 -14.78
N ALA A 205 2.54 -29.32 -13.50
CA ALA A 205 3.61 -28.87 -12.60
C ALA A 205 5.00 -29.27 -13.12
N ARG A 206 5.17 -30.51 -13.60
CA ARG A 206 6.43 -30.98 -14.19
C ARG A 206 6.81 -30.24 -15.45
N ARG A 207 5.84 -30.03 -16.36
CA ARG A 207 6.06 -29.31 -17.61
C ARG A 207 6.56 -27.88 -17.39
N HIS A 208 6.14 -27.26 -16.28
CA HIS A 208 6.47 -25.88 -15.93
C HIS A 208 7.39 -25.78 -14.70
N GLU A 209 8.20 -26.80 -14.45
CA GLU A 209 9.08 -26.84 -13.27
C GLU A 209 10.08 -25.66 -13.27
N SER A 210 10.59 -25.24 -14.42
CA SER A 210 11.47 -24.07 -14.55
C SER A 210 10.79 -22.78 -14.07
N LEU A 211 9.57 -22.52 -14.55
CA LEU A 211 8.75 -21.38 -14.12
C LEU A 211 8.41 -21.46 -12.62
N LEU A 212 7.98 -22.63 -12.14
CA LEU A 212 7.62 -22.81 -10.73
C LEU A 212 8.85 -22.62 -9.81
N THR A 213 10.01 -23.10 -10.23
CA THR A 213 11.29 -22.88 -9.53
C THR A 213 11.66 -21.40 -9.55
N PHE A 214 11.57 -20.73 -10.70
CA PHE A 214 11.81 -19.29 -10.85
C PHE A 214 10.97 -18.45 -9.87
N LEU A 215 9.69 -18.79 -9.72
CA LEU A 215 8.77 -18.13 -8.78
C LEU A 215 9.10 -18.47 -7.32
N SER A 216 9.41 -19.74 -7.03
CA SER A 216 9.75 -20.21 -5.69
C SER A 216 11.04 -19.56 -5.17
N ASP A 217 12.09 -19.49 -6.00
CA ASP A 217 13.38 -18.87 -5.67
C ASP A 217 13.25 -17.38 -5.34
N ARG A 218 12.23 -16.72 -5.92
CA ARG A 218 11.88 -15.32 -5.67
C ARG A 218 10.78 -15.15 -4.64
N THR A 219 10.38 -16.22 -3.95
CA THR A 219 9.35 -16.23 -2.90
C THR A 219 7.97 -15.70 -3.35
N VAL A 220 7.65 -15.81 -4.63
CA VAL A 220 6.40 -15.30 -5.19
C VAL A 220 5.26 -16.31 -5.01
N MET A 221 4.30 -15.97 -4.16
CA MET A 221 3.04 -16.71 -4.01
C MET A 221 1.88 -15.87 -4.56
N LEU A 222 1.37 -16.23 -5.74
CA LEU A 222 0.39 -15.44 -6.48
C LEU A 222 -1.01 -15.56 -5.92
N ARG A 223 -1.41 -16.73 -5.39
CA ARG A 223 -2.78 -16.98 -4.92
C ARG A 223 -3.35 -15.88 -4.00
N PRO A 224 -2.66 -15.38 -2.95
CA PRO A 224 -3.17 -14.28 -2.12
C PRO A 224 -3.04 -12.89 -2.76
N LEU A 225 -2.37 -12.78 -3.91
CA LEU A 225 -2.05 -11.52 -4.59
C LEU A 225 -2.84 -11.30 -5.88
N VAL A 226 -3.49 -12.33 -6.44
CA VAL A 226 -4.09 -12.29 -7.79
C VAL A 226 -4.92 -11.02 -8.01
N GLY A 227 -5.98 -10.82 -7.22
CA GLY A 227 -6.87 -9.66 -7.40
C GLY A 227 -6.19 -8.30 -7.20
N ARG A 228 -5.13 -8.24 -6.38
CA ARG A 228 -4.34 -7.01 -6.20
C ARG A 228 -3.47 -6.75 -7.42
N ILE A 229 -2.77 -7.76 -7.93
CA ILE A 229 -1.95 -7.65 -9.14
C ILE A 229 -2.82 -7.27 -10.35
N GLU A 230 -4.01 -7.86 -10.51
CA GLU A 230 -4.96 -7.48 -11.58
C GLU A 230 -5.36 -6.00 -11.51
N LYS A 231 -5.69 -5.51 -10.31
CA LYS A 231 -6.00 -4.09 -10.11
C LYS A 231 -4.81 -3.21 -10.52
N LEU A 232 -3.60 -3.59 -10.14
CA LEU A 232 -2.38 -2.85 -10.48
C LEU A 232 -2.12 -2.84 -11.98
N LEU A 233 -2.23 -3.98 -12.67
CA LEU A 233 -2.05 -4.09 -14.12
C LEU A 233 -3.06 -3.24 -14.88
N ASN A 234 -4.35 -3.34 -14.52
CA ASN A 234 -5.42 -2.60 -15.19
C ASN A 234 -5.28 -1.08 -15.03
N ALA A 235 -4.84 -0.62 -13.85
CA ALA A 235 -4.68 0.81 -13.58
C ALA A 235 -3.40 1.43 -14.17
N ASN A 236 -2.37 0.61 -14.43
CA ASN A 236 -1.02 1.11 -14.70
C ASN A 236 -0.38 0.61 -15.99
N SER A 237 -1.09 -0.12 -16.85
CA SER A 237 -0.54 -0.63 -18.11
C SER A 237 0.19 0.45 -18.93
N SER A 238 1.42 0.13 -19.34
CA SER A 238 2.36 0.99 -20.08
C SER A 238 2.83 2.26 -19.35
N ARG A 239 2.47 2.46 -18.07
CA ARG A 239 2.89 3.61 -17.27
C ARG A 239 4.17 3.34 -16.50
N LEU A 240 4.93 4.41 -16.25
CA LEU A 240 5.99 4.41 -15.25
C LEU A 240 5.37 4.48 -13.86
N VAL A 241 5.77 3.56 -12.99
CA VAL A 241 5.31 3.45 -11.61
C VAL A 241 6.50 3.35 -10.67
N PHE A 242 6.26 3.64 -9.40
CA PHE A 242 7.25 3.42 -8.35
C PHE A 242 7.64 1.94 -8.26
N ASP A 243 8.93 1.66 -8.10
CA ASP A 243 9.44 0.34 -7.75
C ASP A 243 9.58 0.18 -6.23
N PRO A 244 8.62 -0.40 -5.50
CA PRO A 244 8.73 -0.54 -4.07
C PRO A 244 9.79 -1.55 -3.64
N THR A 245 10.35 -2.38 -4.54
CA THR A 245 11.35 -3.38 -4.16
C THR A 245 12.61 -2.75 -3.57
N ILE A 246 12.90 -1.49 -3.89
CA ILE A 246 14.01 -0.73 -3.28
C ILE A 246 13.84 -0.51 -1.77
N LEU A 247 12.62 -0.71 -1.24
CA LEU A 247 12.29 -0.56 0.18
C LEU A 247 12.24 -1.92 0.90
N LYS A 248 12.81 -3.00 0.35
CA LYS A 248 12.73 -4.35 0.94
C LYS A 248 13.22 -4.37 2.38
N VAL A 249 14.36 -3.73 2.66
CA VAL A 249 14.97 -3.69 3.98
C VAL A 249 14.06 -2.98 4.98
N GLU A 250 13.56 -1.81 4.59
CA GLU A 250 12.65 -0.99 5.39
C GLU A 250 11.29 -1.69 5.60
N TYR A 251 10.79 -2.39 4.58
CA TYR A 251 9.55 -3.17 4.63
C TYR A 251 9.66 -4.34 5.60
N ASP A 252 10.74 -5.12 5.53
CA ASP A 252 10.98 -6.27 6.42
C ASP A 252 11.12 -5.80 7.87
N ALA A 253 11.90 -4.75 8.13
CA ALA A 253 12.05 -4.17 9.46
C ALA A 253 10.71 -3.68 10.02
N THR A 254 9.90 -3.03 9.18
CA THR A 254 8.55 -2.58 9.56
C THR A 254 7.67 -3.75 9.91
N PHE A 255 7.70 -4.82 9.11
CA PHE A 255 6.91 -6.01 9.39
C PHE A 255 7.33 -6.70 10.70
N GLU A 256 8.64 -6.82 10.96
CA GLU A 256 9.17 -7.41 12.20
C GLU A 256 8.78 -6.61 13.44
N LEU A 257 8.90 -5.28 13.41
CA LEU A 257 8.48 -4.44 14.54
C LEU A 257 6.95 -4.44 14.72
N ALA A 258 6.18 -4.45 13.64
CA ALA A 258 4.72 -4.53 13.70
C ALA A 258 4.27 -5.87 14.31
N ARG A 259 4.96 -6.95 13.98
CA ARG A 259 4.78 -8.28 14.59
C ARG A 259 5.14 -8.24 16.07
N PHE A 260 6.26 -7.63 16.46
CA PHE A 260 6.60 -7.45 17.87
C PHE A 260 5.47 -6.72 18.63
N MET A 261 5.02 -5.58 18.10
CA MET A 261 3.93 -4.80 18.72
C MET A 261 2.63 -5.61 18.83
N SER A 262 2.28 -6.40 17.81
CA SER A 262 1.06 -7.21 17.84
C SER A 262 1.07 -8.32 18.89
N HIS A 263 2.26 -8.81 19.28
CA HIS A 263 2.40 -9.83 20.33
C HIS A 263 2.47 -9.23 21.73
N HIS A 264 3.06 -8.04 21.89
CA HIS A 264 3.40 -7.49 23.20
C HIS A 264 2.53 -6.33 23.67
N TYR A 265 1.70 -5.75 22.79
CA TYR A 265 0.80 -4.65 23.15
C TYR A 265 -0.66 -5.09 23.13
N HIS A 266 -1.21 -5.34 24.33
CA HIS A 266 -2.55 -5.87 24.50
C HIS A 266 -3.65 -5.14 23.68
N PRO A 267 -3.69 -3.79 23.58
CA PRO A 267 -4.69 -3.12 22.74
C PRO A 267 -4.62 -3.51 21.25
N VAL A 268 -3.42 -3.63 20.68
CA VAL A 268 -3.22 -4.06 19.29
C VAL A 268 -3.51 -5.56 19.15
N GLN A 269 -3.00 -6.39 20.05
CA GLN A 269 -3.25 -7.83 20.08
C GLN A 269 -4.75 -8.14 20.12
N LYS A 270 -5.49 -7.47 21.03
CA LYS A 270 -6.94 -7.63 21.18
C LYS A 270 -7.68 -7.21 19.91
N ALA A 271 -7.23 -6.14 19.24
CA ALA A 271 -7.87 -5.64 18.04
C ALA A 271 -7.65 -6.54 16.81
N LEU A 272 -6.50 -7.21 16.71
CA LEU A 272 -6.21 -8.18 15.65
C LEU A 272 -6.91 -9.53 15.88
N GLY A 273 -7.20 -9.89 17.13
CA GLY A 273 -7.90 -11.12 17.48
C GLY A 273 -7.02 -12.38 17.35
N ARG A 274 -7.66 -13.56 17.29
CA ARG A 274 -6.95 -14.86 17.24
C ARG A 274 -6.31 -15.17 15.88
N GLY A 275 -6.67 -14.42 14.83
CA GLY A 275 -6.09 -14.52 13.50
C GLY A 275 -4.94 -13.54 13.34
N TYR A 276 -3.72 -13.94 13.75
CA TYR A 276 -2.46 -13.22 13.53
C TYR A 276 -2.11 -12.99 12.04
N VAL A 277 -3.04 -13.25 11.12
CA VAL A 277 -2.77 -13.58 9.73
C VAL A 277 -2.53 -12.33 8.88
N ASP A 278 -2.84 -11.12 9.36
CA ASP A 278 -2.73 -9.95 8.48
C ASP A 278 -2.21 -8.65 9.12
N VAL A 279 -1.14 -8.77 9.91
CA VAL A 279 -0.36 -7.59 10.34
C VAL A 279 0.06 -6.72 9.14
N LYS A 280 0.37 -7.36 7.99
CA LYS A 280 0.76 -6.68 6.75
C LYS A 280 -0.38 -5.86 6.12
N ALA A 281 -1.64 -6.30 6.15
CA ALA A 281 -2.75 -5.50 5.64
C ALA A 281 -3.16 -4.35 6.56
N SER A 282 -2.69 -4.32 7.81
CA SER A 282 -3.00 -3.21 8.71
C SER A 282 -2.24 -1.95 8.33
N LYS A 283 -2.84 -1.12 7.47
CA LYS A 283 -2.28 0.18 7.09
C LYS A 283 -1.93 1.07 8.30
N PRO A 284 -2.78 1.19 9.34
CA PRO A 284 -2.44 2.03 10.50
C PRO A 284 -1.24 1.52 11.29
N LEU A 285 -1.18 0.21 11.53
CA LEU A 285 -0.06 -0.39 12.27
C LEU A 285 1.23 -0.27 11.47
N MET A 286 1.21 -0.59 10.18
CA MET A 286 2.37 -0.47 9.29
C MET A 286 2.86 0.98 9.20
N ALA A 287 1.96 1.97 9.03
CA ALA A 287 2.34 3.39 8.98
C ALA A 287 2.98 3.88 10.28
N PHE A 288 2.39 3.54 11.44
CA PHE A 288 2.96 3.93 12.72
C PHE A 288 4.32 3.25 12.97
N THR A 289 4.43 1.97 12.63
CA THR A 289 5.68 1.21 12.80
C THR A 289 6.80 1.76 11.92
N ALA A 290 6.48 2.07 10.67
CA ALA A 290 7.41 2.69 9.73
C ALA A 290 7.87 4.07 10.21
N LEU A 291 6.99 4.86 10.83
CA LEU A 291 7.35 6.14 11.44
C LEU A 291 8.34 5.97 12.60
N LEU A 292 8.11 5.01 13.50
CA LEU A 292 9.04 4.74 14.60
C LEU A 292 10.41 4.31 14.09
N LEU A 293 10.46 3.47 13.05
CA LEU A 293 11.70 3.04 12.41
C LEU A 293 12.40 4.21 11.73
N PHE A 294 11.69 5.02 10.95
CA PHE A 294 12.26 6.20 10.32
C PHE A 294 12.92 7.14 11.35
N LEU A 295 12.25 7.39 12.48
CA LEU A 295 12.79 8.22 13.57
C LEU A 295 13.93 7.58 14.34
N SER A 296 14.18 6.31 14.10
CA SER A 296 15.22 5.51 14.75
C SER A 296 16.32 5.10 13.76
N ASP A 297 16.43 5.78 12.62
CA ASP A 297 17.38 5.47 11.53
C ASP A 297 17.24 4.01 11.03
N TRP A 298 16.01 3.49 11.01
CA TRP A 298 15.67 2.10 10.66
C TRP A 298 16.28 1.03 11.57
N ASP A 299 16.76 1.40 12.77
CA ASP A 299 17.23 0.47 13.79
C ASP A 299 16.05 -0.11 14.60
N LEU A 300 15.90 -1.44 14.54
CA LEU A 300 14.82 -2.17 15.21
C LEU A 300 14.84 -2.01 16.74
N ASN A 301 16.01 -2.02 17.37
CA ASN A 301 16.12 -1.95 18.83
C ASN A 301 15.79 -0.54 19.34
N LYS A 302 16.27 0.49 18.65
CA LYS A 302 15.93 1.88 18.94
C LYS A 302 14.44 2.13 18.72
N ALA A 303 13.86 1.62 17.63
CA ALA A 303 12.44 1.76 17.35
C ALA A 303 11.56 1.02 18.38
N ALA A 304 11.95 -0.19 18.79
CA ALA A 304 11.28 -0.93 19.86
C ALA A 304 11.35 -0.20 21.21
N SER A 305 12.49 0.42 21.51
CA SER A 305 12.66 1.26 22.71
C SER A 305 11.78 2.51 22.66
N LEU A 306 11.68 3.16 21.48
CA LEU A 306 10.80 4.29 21.25
C LEU A 306 9.33 3.89 21.44
N PHE A 307 8.92 2.76 20.85
CA PHE A 307 7.61 2.16 21.07
C PHE A 307 7.33 1.90 22.56
N ALA A 308 8.27 1.27 23.28
CA ALA A 308 8.10 0.94 24.70
C ALA A 308 7.86 2.19 25.56
N ARG A 309 8.58 3.29 25.30
CA ARG A 309 8.37 4.58 25.98
C ARG A 309 6.96 5.12 25.75
N ILE A 310 6.47 5.08 24.51
CA ILE A 310 5.13 5.54 24.14
C ILE A 310 4.05 4.64 24.80
N ALA A 311 4.16 3.33 24.66
CA ALA A 311 3.17 2.36 25.13
C ALA A 311 3.08 2.27 26.67
N SER A 312 4.16 2.61 27.37
CA SER A 312 4.22 2.59 28.84
C SER A 312 3.62 3.83 29.49
N TYR A 313 3.30 4.88 28.71
CA TYR A 313 2.66 6.07 29.26
C TYR A 313 1.25 5.74 29.80
N ARG A 314 0.97 6.24 31.01
CA ARG A 314 -0.28 5.99 31.76
C ARG A 314 -1.07 7.27 32.10
N GLY A 315 -0.55 8.45 31.75
CA GLY A 315 -1.27 9.70 31.98
C GLY A 315 -2.37 9.94 30.94
N ASP A 316 -3.17 10.97 31.20
CA ASP A 316 -4.18 11.44 30.25
C ASP A 316 -3.52 12.12 29.05
N VAL A 317 -4.09 11.89 27.87
CA VAL A 317 -3.63 12.48 26.61
C VAL A 317 -4.80 13.10 25.89
N ASP A 318 -4.60 14.35 25.43
CA ASP A 318 -5.54 14.98 24.52
C ASP A 318 -5.64 14.16 23.22
N GLN A 319 -6.80 13.53 23.05
CA GLN A 319 -7.05 12.67 21.91
C GLN A 319 -7.11 13.46 20.60
N ASN A 320 -7.23 14.79 20.62
CA ASN A 320 -7.22 15.61 19.40
C ASN A 320 -5.82 15.74 18.78
N LEU A 321 -4.76 15.43 19.54
CA LEU A 321 -3.37 15.42 19.02
C LEU A 321 -3.18 14.43 17.88
N GLY A 322 -3.97 13.35 17.84
CA GLY A 322 -3.90 12.32 16.79
C GLY A 322 -4.56 12.69 15.47
N ASN A 323 -5.06 13.91 15.29
CA ASN A 323 -5.59 14.37 13.99
C ASN A 323 -4.44 14.73 13.02
N VAL A 324 -3.57 13.75 12.80
CA VAL A 324 -2.45 13.83 11.87
C VAL A 324 -2.63 12.74 10.82
N MET A 325 -2.23 13.04 9.60
CA MET A 325 -2.21 12.05 8.54
C MET A 325 -0.82 11.38 8.54
N GLY A 326 -0.79 10.06 8.61
CA GLY A 326 0.40 9.24 8.39
C GLY A 326 0.56 8.85 6.92
N LEU A 327 1.63 8.13 6.64
CA LEU A 327 1.90 7.51 5.35
C LEU A 327 2.30 6.06 5.60
N ASN A 328 1.68 5.11 4.91
CA ASN A 328 2.20 3.76 4.78
C ASN A 328 3.00 3.67 3.46
N PRO A 329 4.36 3.69 3.51
CA PRO A 329 5.18 3.63 2.29
C PRO A 329 5.14 2.27 1.60
N PHE A 330 4.54 1.25 2.24
CA PHE A 330 4.52 -0.13 1.77
C PHE A 330 3.16 -0.60 1.28
N HIS A 331 2.27 0.32 0.92
CA HIS A 331 0.96 -0.02 0.38
C HIS A 331 1.11 -0.93 -0.85
N ASP A 332 0.48 -2.10 -0.80
CA ASP A 332 0.56 -3.16 -1.82
C ASP A 332 1.98 -3.61 -2.22
N TYR A 333 2.95 -3.50 -1.30
CA TYR A 333 4.34 -3.93 -1.50
C TYR A 333 4.46 -5.32 -2.14
N ASP A 334 3.83 -6.35 -1.53
CA ASP A 334 3.95 -7.74 -1.99
C ASP A 334 3.40 -7.91 -3.42
N ALA A 335 2.32 -7.20 -3.76
CA ALA A 335 1.71 -7.27 -5.10
C ALA A 335 2.59 -6.60 -6.15
N TRP A 336 3.17 -5.43 -5.84
CA TRP A 336 4.11 -4.76 -6.73
C TRP A 336 5.40 -5.56 -6.93
N ALA A 337 5.96 -6.11 -5.85
CA ALA A 337 7.14 -6.95 -5.92
C ALA A 337 6.90 -8.20 -6.79
N ALA A 338 5.75 -8.87 -6.61
CA ALA A 338 5.36 -10.00 -7.45
C ALA A 338 5.16 -9.58 -8.91
N LEU A 339 4.48 -8.46 -9.18
CA LEU A 339 4.29 -7.94 -10.54
C LEU A 339 5.62 -7.69 -11.25
N LYS A 340 6.59 -7.07 -10.57
CA LYS A 340 7.93 -6.84 -11.12
C LYS A 340 8.63 -8.16 -11.46
N VAL A 341 8.60 -9.15 -10.55
CA VAL A 341 9.16 -10.48 -10.82
C VAL A 341 8.49 -11.16 -12.02
N LEU A 342 7.17 -11.02 -12.17
CA LEU A 342 6.44 -11.60 -13.30
C LEU A 342 6.85 -10.98 -14.65
N GLN A 343 7.25 -9.71 -14.66
CA GLN A 343 7.80 -9.05 -15.87
C GLN A 343 9.20 -9.54 -16.25
N GLU A 344 9.91 -10.18 -15.33
CA GLU A 344 11.25 -10.73 -15.55
C GLU A 344 11.21 -12.20 -16.00
N ILE A 345 10.01 -12.79 -16.17
CA ILE A 345 9.87 -14.16 -16.67
C ILE A 345 10.48 -14.23 -18.08
N PRO A 346 11.39 -15.18 -18.36
CA PRO A 346 12.00 -15.31 -19.67
C PRO A 346 10.97 -15.59 -20.77
N VAL A 347 11.10 -14.91 -21.92
CA VAL A 347 10.18 -14.99 -23.06
C VAL A 347 9.88 -16.42 -23.53
N ARG A 348 10.89 -17.30 -23.46
CA ARG A 348 10.79 -18.72 -23.84
C ARG A 348 9.80 -19.52 -22.99
N GLU A 349 9.48 -19.04 -21.78
CA GLU A 349 8.53 -19.70 -20.89
C GLU A 349 7.07 -19.54 -21.37
N TYR A 350 6.78 -18.56 -22.22
CA TYR A 350 5.41 -18.26 -22.70
C TYR A 350 5.24 -18.19 -24.23
N GLU A 351 6.31 -18.13 -25.03
CA GLU A 351 6.25 -18.20 -26.52
C GLU A 351 5.61 -19.48 -27.07
N ALA A 352 5.48 -20.53 -26.27
CA ALA A 352 4.92 -21.82 -26.68
C ALA A 352 3.40 -21.96 -26.44
N TYR A 353 2.68 -20.91 -25.99
CA TYR A 353 1.31 -21.07 -25.49
C TYR A 353 0.30 -20.15 -26.17
N ASP A 354 -0.71 -20.77 -26.79
CA ASP A 354 -1.98 -20.12 -27.09
C ASP A 354 -2.76 -19.96 -25.77
N LEU A 355 -2.66 -18.75 -25.20
CA LEU A 355 -3.20 -18.37 -23.91
C LEU A 355 -4.74 -18.34 -23.88
N GLU A 356 -5.42 -18.43 -25.03
CA GLU A 356 -6.89 -18.47 -25.11
C GLU A 356 -7.50 -19.88 -25.10
N HIS A 357 -6.72 -20.96 -25.33
CA HIS A 357 -7.30 -22.25 -25.76
C HIS A 357 -7.15 -23.51 -24.86
N ARG A 358 -6.23 -23.58 -23.87
CA ARG A 358 -5.73 -24.91 -23.41
C ARG A 358 -6.04 -25.37 -21.98
N THR A 359 -7.32 -25.62 -21.66
CA THR A 359 -7.65 -26.64 -20.64
C THR A 359 -8.34 -27.85 -21.26
N ARG A 360 -9.27 -27.62 -22.19
CA ARG A 360 -10.00 -28.68 -22.90
C ARG A 360 -9.12 -29.42 -23.92
N GLU A 361 -8.29 -28.72 -24.68
CA GLU A 361 -7.40 -29.36 -25.67
C GLU A 361 -6.24 -30.10 -25.03
N TRP A 362 -5.76 -29.66 -23.86
CA TRP A 362 -4.75 -30.40 -23.12
C TRP A 362 -5.28 -31.73 -22.56
N MET A 363 -6.57 -31.79 -22.19
CA MET A 363 -7.22 -33.06 -21.86
C MET A 363 -7.23 -34.01 -23.06
N ILE A 364 -7.44 -33.48 -24.27
CA ILE A 364 -7.41 -34.24 -25.52
C ILE A 364 -5.97 -34.65 -25.88
N GLU A 365 -4.99 -33.77 -25.73
CA GLU A 365 -3.56 -34.05 -25.99
C GLU A 365 -2.98 -35.07 -25.00
N ALA A 366 -3.29 -34.93 -23.70
CA ALA A 366 -2.85 -35.87 -22.67
C ALA A 366 -3.52 -37.24 -22.85
N ASP A 367 -4.82 -37.28 -23.14
CA ASP A 367 -5.55 -38.52 -23.45
C ASP A 367 -5.03 -39.18 -24.74
N ALA A 368 -4.76 -38.41 -25.79
CA ALA A 368 -4.16 -38.90 -27.04
C ALA A 368 -2.73 -39.42 -26.82
N ALA A 369 -1.91 -38.72 -26.04
CA ALA A 369 -0.55 -39.15 -25.76
C ALA A 369 -0.50 -40.42 -24.89
N LEU A 370 -1.38 -40.53 -23.90
CA LEU A 370 -1.56 -41.75 -23.10
C LEU A 370 -2.13 -42.90 -23.94
N ALA A 371 -3.03 -42.62 -24.89
CA ALA A 371 -3.55 -43.60 -25.86
C ALA A 371 -2.46 -44.10 -26.84
N MET A 372 -1.45 -43.27 -27.13
CA MET A 372 -0.27 -43.62 -27.93
C MET A 372 0.87 -44.28 -27.12
N GLY A 373 0.67 -44.55 -25.82
CA GLY A 373 1.66 -45.18 -24.96
C GLY A 373 2.82 -44.26 -24.55
N GLN A 374 2.66 -42.94 -24.71
CA GLN A 374 3.63 -41.97 -24.22
C GLN A 374 3.46 -41.81 -22.71
N SER A 375 4.59 -41.73 -22.01
CA SER A 375 4.67 -41.62 -20.57
C SER A 375 5.28 -40.26 -20.19
N PHE A 376 4.74 -39.58 -19.17
CA PHE A 376 5.16 -38.23 -18.75
C PHE A 376 5.54 -38.13 -17.28
#